data_AF-M1EH82-F1
#
_entry.id   AF-M1EH82-F1
#
_cell.length_a   1.000
_cell.length_b   1.000
_cell.length_c   1.000
_cell.angle_alpha   90.00
_cell.angle_beta   90.00
_cell.angle_gamma   90.00
#
_symmetry.space_group_name_H-M   'P 1'
#
loop_
_entity.id
_entity.type
_entity.pdbx_description
1 polymer ?
#
loop_
_entity_poly.entity_id
_entity_poly.type
_entity_poly.pdbx_seq_one_letter_code
_entity_poly.pdbx_strand_id
1 'polypeptide(L)'
;EVAKLEKHLMLLRQEYVKLQKTLAETEKRCALLAAQADKESSSESFISRLLAIVAGLYEQEQYSDLKIKVGDRHICAHKFVLAARS
;
A
#
# COMPACT_ATOMS: atom_id res chain seq x y z
N GLU A 1 -25.62 52.50 11.89
CA GLU A 1 -25.92 51.70 10.68
C GLU A 1 -24.63 51.22 9.98
N VAL A 2 -23.85 52.10 9.33
CA VAL A 2 -22.68 51.72 8.50
C VAL A 2 -21.59 50.92 9.24
N ALA A 3 -21.16 51.35 10.42
CA ALA A 3 -20.11 50.66 11.20
C ALA A 3 -20.48 49.22 11.61
N LYS A 4 -21.77 48.91 11.77
CA LYS A 4 -22.26 47.56 12.10
C LYS A 4 -22.16 46.62 10.90
N LEU A 5 -22.45 47.13 9.71
CA LEU A 5 -22.30 46.42 8.44
C LEU A 5 -20.83 46.13 8.11
N GLU A 6 -19.94 47.10 8.32
CA GLU A 6 -18.50 46.92 8.12
C GLU A 6 -17.94 45.82 9.03
N LYS A 7 -18.36 45.80 10.30
CA LYS A 7 -17.98 44.74 11.26
C LYS A 7 -18.46 43.36 10.79
N HIS A 8 -19.70 43.24 10.33
CA HIS A 8 -20.21 41.95 9.83
C HIS A 8 -19.49 41.49 8.55
N LEU A 9 -19.18 42.40 7.62
CA LEU A 9 -18.41 42.08 6.42
C LEU A 9 -16.99 41.59 6.75
N MET A 10 -16.35 42.22 7.74
CA MET A 10 -15.02 41.80 8.21
C MET A 10 -15.05 40.39 8.81
N LEU A 11 -16.04 40.11 9.68
CA LEU A 11 -16.22 38.79 10.28
C LEU A 11 -16.51 37.72 9.22
N LEU A 12 -17.38 38.03 8.24
CA LEU A 12 -17.70 37.11 7.15
C LEU A 12 -16.49 36.78 6.29
N ARG A 13 -15.66 37.79 5.96
CA ARG A 13 -14.39 37.58 5.24
C ARG A 13 -13.44 36.69 6.05
N GLN A 14 -13.35 36.91 7.36
CA GLN A 14 -12.49 36.12 8.23
C GLN A 14 -12.93 34.64 8.25
N GLU A 15 -14.23 34.37 8.39
CA GLU A 15 -14.76 33.00 8.34
C GLU A 15 -14.57 32.36 6.97
N TYR A 16 -14.76 33.12 5.88
CA TYR A 16 -14.53 32.63 4.53
C TYR A 16 -13.07 32.21 4.31
N VAL A 17 -12.10 33.00 4.78
CA VAL A 17 -10.68 32.67 4.67
C VAL A 17 -10.33 31.41 5.48
N LYS A 18 -10.89 31.28 6.69
CA LYS A 18 -10.72 30.05 7.50
C LYS A 18 -11.27 28.84 6.75
N LEU A 19 -12.48 28.95 6.21
CA LEU A 19 -13.13 27.88 5.47
C LEU A 19 -12.31 27.48 4.24
N GLN A 20 -11.83 28.45 3.46
CA GLN A 20 -11.00 28.21 2.28
C GLN A 20 -9.69 27.49 2.65
N LYS A 21 -9.07 27.87 3.78
CA LYS A 21 -7.87 27.18 4.28
C LYS A 21 -8.16 25.74 4.66
N THR A 22 -9.25 25.50 5.42
CA THR A 22 -9.63 24.13 5.80
C THR A 22 -9.95 23.27 4.58
N LEU A 23 -10.64 23.84 3.59
CA LEU A 23 -10.98 23.15 2.35
C LEU A 23 -9.72 22.74 1.59
N ALA A 24 -8.78 23.66 1.38
CA ALA A 24 -7.51 23.37 0.72
C ALA A 24 -6.69 22.30 1.46
N GLU A 25 -6.67 22.33 2.80
CA GLU A 25 -6.01 21.29 3.60
C GLU A 25 -6.69 19.92 3.45
N THR A 26 -8.02 19.88 3.42
CA THR A 26 -8.77 18.63 3.22
C THR A 26 -8.60 18.07 1.82
N GLU A 27 -8.68 18.89 0.78
CA GLU A 27 -8.46 18.48 -0.61
C GLU A 27 -7.05 17.91 -0.80
N LYS A 28 -6.04 18.54 -0.20
CA LYS A 28 -4.67 18.03 -0.20
C LYS A 28 -4.58 16.66 0.47
N ARG A 29 -5.23 16.45 1.62
CA ARG A 29 -5.24 15.13 2.29
C ARG A 29 -5.96 14.08 1.45
N CYS A 30 -7.11 14.41 0.88
CA CYS A 30 -7.84 13.52 0.00
C CYS A 30 -7.02 13.11 -1.23
N ALA A 31 -6.33 14.06 -1.88
CA ALA A 31 -5.46 13.76 -3.02
C ALA A 31 -4.30 12.83 -2.64
N LEU A 32 -3.68 13.03 -1.46
CA LEU A 32 -2.63 12.16 -0.96
C LEU A 32 -3.16 10.75 -0.65
N LEU A 33 -4.33 10.64 -0.02
CA LEU A 33 -4.95 9.37 0.29
C LEU A 33 -5.38 8.62 -0.98
N ALA A 34 -5.96 9.32 -1.96
CA ALA A 34 -6.32 8.73 -3.26
C ALA A 34 -5.07 8.19 -3.98
N ALA A 35 -3.98 8.97 -4.02
CA ALA A 35 -2.71 8.53 -4.61
C ALA A 35 -2.04 7.37 -3.86
N GLN A 36 -2.31 7.21 -2.56
CA GLN A 36 -1.83 6.08 -1.76
C GLN A 36 -2.69 4.82 -1.95
N ALA A 37 -4.02 4.97 -2.06
CA ALA A 37 -4.94 3.87 -2.28
C ALA A 37 -4.66 3.14 -3.61
N ASP A 38 -4.33 3.88 -4.67
CA ASP A 38 -3.91 3.27 -5.95
C ASP A 38 -2.58 2.51 -5.83
N LYS A 39 -1.70 2.94 -4.92
CA LYS A 39 -0.46 2.21 -4.64
C LYS A 39 -0.71 0.94 -3.84
N GLU A 40 -1.67 0.90 -2.92
CA GLU A 40 -1.88 -0.28 -2.05
C GLU A 40 -2.29 -1.55 -2.83
N SER A 41 -2.94 -1.38 -3.99
CA SER A 41 -3.22 -2.45 -4.97
C SER A 41 -1.96 -2.95 -5.72
N SER A 42 -0.95 -2.08 -5.90
CA SER A 42 0.29 -2.35 -6.64
C SER A 42 1.52 -2.55 -5.73
N SER A 43 1.41 -2.20 -4.45
CA SER A 43 2.49 -2.20 -3.47
C SER A 43 2.47 -3.46 -2.62
N GLU A 44 2.43 -4.62 -3.27
CA GLU A 44 3.04 -5.77 -2.62
C GLU A 44 4.50 -5.42 -2.36
N SER A 45 4.87 -5.35 -1.08
CA SER A 45 6.25 -5.19 -0.64
C SER A 45 7.15 -6.15 -1.41
N PHE A 46 8.41 -5.77 -1.64
CA PHE A 46 9.39 -6.67 -2.24
C PHE A 46 9.41 -8.03 -1.53
N ILE A 47 9.26 -8.04 -0.20
CA ILE A 47 9.18 -9.25 0.62
C ILE A 47 7.94 -10.07 0.26
N SER A 48 6.78 -9.45 0.10
CA SER A 48 5.53 -10.12 -0.29
C SER A 48 5.66 -10.76 -1.68
N ARG A 49 6.20 -10.01 -2.65
CA ARG A 49 6.42 -10.54 -4.01
C ARG A 49 7.42 -11.68 -4.02
N LEU A 50 8.52 -11.55 -3.27
CA LEU A 50 9.52 -12.62 -3.14
C LEU A 50 8.90 -13.87 -2.51
N LEU A 51 8.09 -13.71 -1.46
CA LEU A 51 7.40 -14.81 -0.81
C LEU A 51 6.41 -15.50 -1.76
N ALA A 52 5.65 -14.73 -2.56
CA ALA A 52 4.75 -15.27 -3.57
C ALA A 52 5.50 -16.07 -4.64
N ILE A 53 6.65 -15.56 -5.12
CA ILE A 53 7.51 -16.29 -6.07
C ILE A 53 8.00 -17.60 -5.46
N VAL A 54 8.55 -17.55 -4.24
CA VAL A 54 9.08 -18.75 -3.56
C VAL A 54 7.97 -19.76 -3.26
N ALA A 55 6.78 -19.31 -2.85
CA ALA A 55 5.61 -20.18 -2.67
C ALA A 55 5.21 -20.86 -3.98
N GLY A 56 5.27 -20.13 -5.09
CA GLY A 56 5.02 -20.65 -6.43
C GLY A 56 6.02 -21.71 -6.90
N LEU A 57 7.20 -21.82 -6.28
CA LEU A 57 8.17 -22.87 -6.59
C LEU A 57 7.82 -24.23 -5.95
N TYR A 58 6.88 -24.28 -5.01
CA TYR A 58 6.50 -25.53 -4.35
C TYR A 58 6.03 -26.59 -5.36
N GLU A 59 6.63 -27.79 -5.29
CA GLU A 59 6.38 -28.92 -6.19
C GLU A 59 6.58 -28.64 -7.69
N GLN A 60 7.18 -27.50 -8.06
CA GLN A 60 7.51 -27.22 -9.45
C GLN A 60 8.74 -28.02 -9.87
N GLU A 61 8.62 -28.78 -10.96
CA GLU A 61 9.77 -29.50 -11.54
C GLU A 61 10.76 -28.52 -12.19
N GLN A 62 10.26 -27.40 -12.71
CA GLN A 62 11.11 -26.37 -13.31
C GLN A 62 12.09 -25.80 -12.28
N TYR A 63 13.37 -25.85 -12.63
CA TYR A 63 14.50 -25.45 -11.78
C TYR A 63 14.65 -26.24 -10.46
N SER A 64 13.87 -27.30 -10.26
CA SER A 64 14.09 -28.20 -9.13
C SER A 64 15.40 -28.95 -9.33
N ASP A 65 16.18 -29.05 -8.26
CA ASP A 65 17.50 -29.68 -8.25
C ASP A 65 17.58 -30.79 -7.19
N LEU A 66 16.42 -31.15 -6.62
CA LEU A 66 16.24 -32.18 -5.62
C LEU A 66 14.86 -32.85 -5.79
N LYS A 67 14.80 -34.18 -5.63
CA LYS A 67 13.55 -34.92 -5.41
C LYS A 67 13.62 -35.60 -4.05
N ILE A 68 12.71 -35.25 -3.15
CA ILE A 68 12.65 -35.78 -1.78
C ILE A 68 11.56 -36.83 -1.72
N LYS A 69 11.90 -38.03 -1.25
CA LYS A 69 10.91 -39.08 -0.99
C LYS A 69 10.33 -38.90 0.42
N VAL A 70 9.01 -38.76 0.51
CA VAL A 70 8.25 -38.66 1.76
C VAL A 70 7.19 -39.75 1.77
N GLY A 71 7.46 -40.85 2.50
CA GLY A 71 6.66 -42.07 2.41
C GLY A 71 6.67 -42.61 0.98
N ASP A 72 5.48 -42.75 0.38
CA ASP A 72 5.32 -43.21 -1.00
C ASP A 72 5.34 -42.08 -2.04
N ARG A 73 5.45 -40.81 -1.62
CA ARG A 73 5.44 -39.65 -2.52
C ARG A 73 6.85 -39.16 -2.82
N HIS A 74 7.03 -38.58 -4.01
CA HIS A 74 8.24 -37.84 -4.39
C HIS A 74 7.87 -36.38 -4.63
N ILE A 75 8.59 -35.48 -3.99
CA ILE A 75 8.36 -34.02 -4.02
C ILE A 75 9.55 -33.38 -4.72
N CYS A 76 9.30 -32.64 -5.80
CA CYS A 76 10.29 -31.77 -6.42
C CYS A 76 10.56 -30.57 -5.50
N ALA A 77 11.83 -30.31 -5.18
CA ALA A 77 12.23 -29.26 -4.26
C ALA A 77 13.44 -28.50 -4.79
N HIS A 78 13.66 -27.32 -4.22
CA HIS A 78 14.72 -26.39 -4.59
C HIS A 78 15.69 -26.24 -3.41
N LYS A 79 16.95 -26.65 -3.59
CA LYS A 79 17.95 -26.65 -2.51
C LYS A 79 18.13 -25.28 -1.88
N PHE A 80 18.12 -24.21 -2.68
CA PHE A 80 18.32 -22.85 -2.17
C PHE A 80 17.18 -22.41 -1.23
N VAL A 81 15.92 -22.82 -1.52
CA VAL A 81 14.76 -22.49 -0.68
C VAL A 81 14.84 -23.24 0.64
N LEU A 82 15.22 -24.53 0.60
CA LEU A 82 15.37 -25.33 1.80
C LEU A 82 16.52 -24.82 2.68
N ALA A 83 17.68 -24.55 2.08
CA ALA A 83 18.87 -24.06 2.78
C ALA A 83 18.65 -22.69 3.44
N ALA A 84 17.81 -21.82 2.88
CA ALA A 84 17.49 -20.53 3.46
C ALA A 84 16.51 -20.61 4.64
N ARG A 85 15.80 -21.74 4.79
CA ARG A 85 14.79 -21.95 5.85
C ARG A 85 15.30 -22.82 7.01
N SER A 86 16.25 -23.72 6.74
CA SER A 86 16.87 -24.63 7.72
C SER A 86 18.01 -23.98 8.47
#